data_AF-A0A3N5LUV4-F1
#
_entry.id   AF-A0A3N5LUV4-F1
#
_cell.length_a   1.000
_cell.length_b   1.000
_cell.length_c   1.000
_cell.angle_alpha   90.00
_cell.angle_beta   90.00
_cell.angle_gamma   90.00
#
_symmetry.space_group_name_H-M   'P 1'
#
loop_
_entity.id
_entity.type
_entity.pdbx_description
1 polymer ?
#
loop_
_entity_poly.entity_id
_entity_poly.type
_entity_poly.pdbx_seq_one_letter_code
_entity_poly.pdbx_strand_id
1 'polypeptide(L)'
;MPPSLLYAKAGLLLTRGRRGSLEVEELQKDLRRLAYLRTGIDGDFGKSTEQAVRALQHDLLRNEGKGSDGNAPVRVIDYNRSRVVDVDGVVTAGLAGCIRDMLEDENFPKVPSSPNPKEENRKALGTLAHLADLEVPIQFLLAILRQESGLKHFCEPTRRNHDSFVVVGLDTNASEKHVVTSRGYGIGQFTIFHHPPTGDEVEDFVVDSRKNVTKAEAELKDKFALFVNGSTSGTRADDRFAEAGGGPLRVCKHSPSDPRFLHDCRNCLLQAGSQTIRAGQTPFYRGSAHTYQPTRYHPAEVYEDVPLRQNIPCDWPYAVRRYNGSGVNSYHYQAKVLLAARDIQLETV
;
A
#
# COMPACT_ATOMS: atom_id res chain seq x y z
N MET A 1 19.29 -24.66 -8.65
CA MET A 1 19.24 -24.52 -10.12
C MET A 1 18.57 -23.19 -10.42
N PRO A 2 19.14 -22.34 -11.30
CA PRO A 2 18.46 -21.13 -11.71
C PRO A 2 17.10 -21.52 -12.34
N PRO A 3 16.03 -20.76 -12.11
CA PRO A 3 14.75 -21.07 -12.71
C PRO A 3 14.89 -21.09 -14.23
N SER A 4 14.64 -22.24 -14.85
CA SER A 4 14.59 -22.35 -16.31
C SER A 4 13.41 -21.51 -16.79
N LEU A 5 13.70 -20.29 -17.24
CA LEU A 5 12.69 -19.39 -17.78
C LEU A 5 12.09 -20.01 -19.04
N LEU A 6 10.85 -20.49 -18.95
CA LEU A 6 10.11 -21.08 -20.09
C LEU A 6 9.99 -20.10 -21.27
N TYR A 7 10.10 -18.81 -21.00
CA TYR A 7 10.09 -17.75 -21.98
C TYR A 7 11.49 -17.30 -22.44
N ALA A 8 12.60 -17.83 -21.93
CA ALA A 8 13.95 -17.49 -22.42
C ALA A 8 14.37 -18.34 -23.64
N LYS A 9 13.63 -18.23 -24.75
CA LYS A 9 13.90 -18.95 -26.00
C LYS A 9 14.30 -18.02 -27.15
N ALA A 10 15.11 -18.52 -28.09
CA ALA A 10 15.45 -17.79 -29.31
C ALA A 10 14.16 -17.42 -30.08
N GLY A 11 14.09 -16.18 -30.58
CA GLY A 11 12.90 -15.68 -31.27
C GLY A 11 11.68 -15.42 -30.37
N LEU A 12 11.85 -15.37 -29.04
CA LEU A 12 10.76 -15.00 -28.13
C LEU A 12 10.20 -13.62 -28.47
N LEU A 13 8.87 -13.56 -28.57
CA LEU A 13 8.10 -12.34 -28.64
C LEU A 13 6.79 -12.52 -27.84
N LEU A 14 6.68 -11.90 -26.66
CA LEU A 14 5.42 -11.84 -25.90
C LEU A 14 4.89 -10.40 -25.90
N THR A 15 3.61 -10.26 -26.22
CA THR A 15 2.92 -8.97 -26.29
C THR A 15 1.50 -9.09 -25.74
N ARG A 16 0.88 -7.93 -25.47
CA ARG A 16 -0.50 -7.86 -25.01
C ARG A 16 -1.45 -8.59 -25.96
N GLY A 17 -2.33 -9.41 -25.38
CA GLY A 17 -3.32 -10.20 -26.11
C GLY A 17 -3.03 -11.70 -26.13
N ARG A 18 -1.81 -12.13 -25.77
CA ARG A 18 -1.53 -13.55 -25.51
C ARG A 18 -2.31 -13.99 -24.26
N ARG A 19 -2.98 -15.16 -24.32
CA ARG A 19 -3.85 -15.66 -23.24
C ARG A 19 -3.53 -17.09 -22.86
N GLY A 20 -3.78 -17.46 -21.60
CA GLY A 20 -3.69 -18.81 -21.05
C GLY A 20 -2.35 -19.51 -21.30
N SER A 21 -1.24 -18.76 -21.34
CA SER A 21 0.08 -19.28 -21.68
C SER A 21 0.93 -19.49 -20.44
N LEU A 22 1.51 -20.68 -20.30
CA LEU A 22 2.46 -20.99 -19.23
C LEU A 22 3.68 -20.06 -19.25
N GLU A 23 4.12 -19.64 -20.44
CA GLU A 23 5.23 -18.68 -20.54
C GLU A 23 4.87 -17.29 -20.01
N VAL A 24 3.61 -16.86 -20.16
CA VAL A 24 3.12 -15.60 -19.58
C VAL A 24 2.96 -15.74 -18.07
N GLU A 25 2.47 -16.89 -17.60
CA GLU A 25 2.34 -17.15 -16.16
C GLU A 25 3.71 -17.12 -15.45
N GLU A 26 4.74 -17.74 -16.04
CA GLU A 26 6.10 -17.68 -15.49
C GLU A 26 6.68 -16.26 -15.54
N LEU A 27 6.49 -15.53 -16.65
CA LEU A 27 6.85 -14.11 -16.72
C LEU A 27 6.18 -13.30 -15.60
N GLN A 28 4.89 -13.51 -15.35
CA GLN A 28 4.16 -12.83 -14.28
C GLN A 28 4.74 -13.17 -12.91
N LYS A 29 5.08 -14.43 -12.63
CA LYS A 29 5.76 -14.83 -11.39
C LYS A 29 7.09 -14.12 -11.21
N ASP A 30 7.88 -13.97 -12.26
CA ASP A 30 9.17 -13.28 -12.18
C ASP A 30 9.00 -11.78 -12.01
N LEU A 31 8.05 -11.16 -12.71
CA LEU A 31 7.70 -9.75 -12.48
C LEU A 31 7.13 -9.51 -11.07
N ARG A 32 6.47 -10.51 -10.45
CA ARG A 32 6.09 -10.46 -9.02
C ARG A 32 7.33 -10.53 -8.13
N ARG A 33 8.24 -11.49 -8.34
CA ARG A 33 9.51 -11.62 -7.58
C ARG A 33 10.34 -10.34 -7.59
N LEU A 34 10.36 -9.64 -8.73
CA LEU A 34 11.08 -8.39 -8.92
C LEU A 34 10.26 -7.15 -8.53
N ALA A 35 9.05 -7.31 -7.98
CA ALA A 35 8.15 -6.22 -7.56
C ALA A 35 7.80 -5.19 -8.67
N TYR A 36 7.66 -5.65 -9.91
CA TYR A 36 7.15 -4.85 -11.04
C TYR A 36 5.68 -5.13 -11.34
N LEU A 37 5.19 -6.33 -11.04
CA LEU A 37 3.78 -6.67 -11.18
C LEU A 37 3.06 -6.49 -9.84
N ARG A 38 1.97 -5.72 -9.83
CA ARG A 38 1.18 -5.47 -8.61
C ARG A 38 0.47 -6.73 -8.10
N THR A 39 -0.21 -7.43 -9.01
CA THR A 39 -0.90 -8.70 -8.77
C THR A 39 -1.30 -9.32 -10.12
N GLY A 40 -1.79 -10.56 -10.09
CA GLY A 40 -2.40 -11.23 -11.24
C GLY A 40 -1.42 -12.15 -11.94
N ILE A 41 -1.40 -13.41 -11.53
CA ILE A 41 -0.68 -14.50 -12.18
C ILE A 41 -1.73 -15.44 -12.79
N ASP A 42 -2.22 -15.07 -13.97
CA ASP A 42 -3.36 -15.71 -14.65
C ASP A 42 -3.00 -16.30 -16.03
N GLY A 43 -1.75 -16.10 -16.48
CA GLY A 43 -1.29 -16.54 -17.80
C GLY A 43 -1.77 -15.67 -18.95
N ASP A 44 -2.46 -14.55 -18.67
CA ASP A 44 -2.93 -13.60 -19.66
C ASP A 44 -2.02 -12.37 -19.72
N PHE A 45 -1.49 -12.07 -20.91
CA PHE A 45 -0.71 -10.87 -21.14
C PHE A 45 -1.68 -9.69 -21.35
N GLY A 46 -2.23 -9.20 -20.24
CA GLY A 46 -3.16 -8.08 -20.18
C GLY A 46 -2.49 -6.72 -20.00
N LYS A 47 -3.30 -5.71 -19.66
CA LYS A 47 -2.82 -4.34 -19.40
C LYS A 47 -1.84 -4.26 -18.22
N SER A 48 -2.09 -5.01 -17.15
CA SER A 48 -1.22 -5.06 -15.97
C SER A 48 0.15 -5.65 -16.29
N THR A 49 0.19 -6.77 -17.02
CA THR A 49 1.43 -7.40 -17.48
C THR A 49 2.21 -6.46 -18.40
N GLU A 50 1.55 -5.81 -19.36
CA GLU A 50 2.21 -4.81 -20.23
C GLU A 50 2.78 -3.64 -19.44
N GLN A 51 2.04 -3.11 -18.47
CA GLN A 51 2.52 -2.04 -17.59
C GLN A 51 3.74 -2.45 -16.78
N ALA A 52 3.74 -3.67 -16.22
CA ALA A 52 4.88 -4.21 -15.47
C ALA A 52 6.12 -4.39 -16.36
N VAL A 53 5.94 -4.87 -17.60
CA VAL A 53 7.03 -4.99 -18.58
C VAL A 53 7.60 -3.61 -18.92
N ARG A 54 6.74 -2.62 -19.19
CA ARG A 54 7.19 -1.24 -19.44
C ARG A 54 7.91 -0.62 -18.24
N ALA A 55 7.44 -0.88 -17.03
CA ALA A 55 8.08 -0.43 -15.79
C ALA A 55 9.50 -0.99 -15.66
N LEU A 56 9.68 -2.30 -15.90
CA LEU A 56 11.00 -2.93 -15.89
C LEU A 56 11.91 -2.40 -17.01
N GLN A 57 11.40 -2.27 -18.24
CA GLN A 57 12.16 -1.70 -19.36
C GLN A 57 12.62 -0.28 -19.04
N HIS A 58 11.76 0.54 -18.44
CA HIS A 58 12.10 1.88 -17.99
C HIS A 58 13.26 1.85 -16.99
N ASP A 59 13.21 0.99 -15.97
CA ASP A 59 14.26 0.89 -14.97
C ASP A 59 15.58 0.33 -15.52
N LEU A 60 15.52 -0.64 -16.44
CA LEU A 60 16.70 -1.12 -17.18
C LEU A 60 17.36 -0.01 -18.02
N LEU A 61 16.65 1.06 -18.35
CA LEU A 61 17.19 2.18 -19.11
C LEU A 61 17.63 3.35 -18.22
N ARG A 62 17.09 3.48 -17.00
CA ARG A 62 17.18 4.74 -16.23
C ARG A 62 17.44 4.60 -14.73
N ASN A 63 17.19 3.43 -14.12
CA ASN A 63 17.24 3.30 -12.67
C ASN A 63 18.68 3.04 -12.20
N GLU A 64 19.27 4.08 -11.60
CA GLU A 64 20.61 4.09 -10.99
C GLU A 64 20.65 3.59 -9.54
N GLY A 65 19.56 2.99 -9.02
CA GLY A 65 19.46 2.49 -7.66
C GLY A 65 19.37 3.58 -6.59
N LYS A 66 18.68 4.69 -6.86
CA LYS A 66 18.55 5.84 -5.92
C LYS A 66 17.09 6.14 -5.60
N GLY A 67 16.81 6.51 -4.35
CA GLY A 67 15.53 6.99 -3.86
C GLY A 67 15.71 8.06 -2.78
N SER A 68 14.61 8.70 -2.35
CA SER A 68 14.64 9.70 -1.27
C SER A 68 14.96 9.10 0.11
N ASP A 69 14.87 7.78 0.22
CA ASP A 69 15.17 6.97 1.41
C ASP A 69 16.55 6.29 1.35
N GLY A 70 17.37 6.61 0.34
CA GLY A 70 18.73 6.10 0.21
C GLY A 70 18.99 5.39 -1.11
N ASN A 71 20.01 4.55 -1.12
CA ASN A 71 20.42 3.79 -2.31
C ASN A 71 19.96 2.34 -2.20
N ALA A 72 19.52 1.80 -3.33
CA ALA A 72 19.29 0.37 -3.52
C ALA A 72 20.62 -0.41 -3.51
N PRO A 73 20.61 -1.71 -3.20
CA PRO A 73 21.81 -2.54 -3.18
C PRO A 73 22.45 -2.71 -4.57
N VAL A 74 21.67 -2.53 -5.63
CA VAL A 74 22.11 -2.64 -7.02
C VAL A 74 21.44 -1.57 -7.88
N ARG A 75 22.04 -1.26 -9.03
CA ARG A 75 21.44 -0.39 -10.05
C ARG A 75 20.77 -1.26 -11.11
N VAL A 76 19.49 -1.05 -11.37
CA VAL A 76 18.76 -1.87 -12.36
C VAL A 76 19.33 -1.68 -13.77
N ILE A 77 19.85 -0.49 -14.09
CA ILE A 77 20.49 -0.20 -15.39
C ILE A 77 21.66 -1.14 -15.73
N ASP A 78 22.38 -1.67 -14.73
CA ASP A 78 23.54 -2.55 -14.94
C ASP A 78 23.14 -3.93 -15.53
N TYR A 79 21.88 -4.32 -15.37
CA TYR A 79 21.35 -5.56 -15.92
C TYR A 79 20.96 -5.44 -17.39
N ASN A 80 20.82 -4.23 -17.95
CA ASN A 80 20.39 -4.08 -19.33
C ASN A 80 21.44 -4.64 -20.32
N ARG A 81 22.71 -4.24 -20.16
CA ARG A 81 23.82 -4.65 -21.05
C ARG A 81 23.47 -4.47 -22.55
N SER A 82 22.79 -3.36 -22.86
CA SER A 82 22.30 -3.00 -24.20
C SER A 82 21.30 -3.98 -24.84
N ARG A 83 20.63 -4.85 -24.05
CA ARG A 83 19.62 -5.80 -24.55
C ARG A 83 18.23 -5.18 -24.73
N VAL A 84 17.94 -4.12 -23.99
CA VAL A 84 16.72 -3.32 -24.02
C VAL A 84 17.10 -1.91 -24.45
N VAL A 85 16.44 -1.40 -25.49
CA VAL A 85 16.75 -0.10 -26.11
C VAL A 85 15.56 0.86 -26.10
N ASP A 86 14.36 0.38 -25.76
CA ASP A 86 13.13 1.18 -25.72
C ASP A 86 12.14 0.60 -24.68
N VAL A 87 11.12 1.40 -24.34
CA VAL A 87 10.01 1.02 -23.46
C VAL A 87 8.76 0.74 -24.30
N ASP A 88 8.73 -0.42 -24.95
CA ASP A 88 7.70 -0.80 -25.92
C ASP A 88 6.63 -1.77 -25.36
N GLY A 89 6.83 -2.31 -24.15
CA GLY A 89 5.92 -3.29 -23.53
C GLY A 89 6.02 -4.71 -24.10
N VAL A 90 7.06 -4.99 -24.88
CA VAL A 90 7.30 -6.27 -25.56
C VAL A 90 8.37 -7.07 -24.82
N VAL A 91 8.12 -8.36 -24.60
CA VAL A 91 9.12 -9.26 -24.02
C VAL A 91 9.85 -10.00 -25.13
N THR A 92 11.10 -9.61 -25.33
CA THR A 92 12.05 -10.26 -26.24
C THR A 92 12.99 -11.20 -25.48
N ALA A 93 13.77 -11.99 -26.20
CA ALA A 93 14.84 -12.80 -25.60
C ALA A 93 15.87 -11.94 -24.82
N GLY A 94 16.10 -10.69 -25.25
CA GLY A 94 16.98 -9.75 -24.56
C GLY A 94 16.44 -9.34 -23.19
N LEU A 95 15.16 -8.96 -23.12
CA LEU A 95 14.51 -8.64 -21.85
C LEU A 95 14.44 -9.86 -20.92
N ALA A 96 14.11 -11.04 -21.46
CA ALA A 96 14.12 -12.29 -20.68
C ALA A 96 15.51 -12.59 -20.10
N GLY A 97 16.58 -12.28 -20.83
CA GLY A 97 17.95 -12.36 -20.33
C GLY A 97 18.22 -11.39 -19.18
N CYS A 98 17.69 -10.16 -19.22
CA CYS A 98 17.83 -9.20 -18.12
C CYS A 98 17.13 -9.72 -16.86
N ILE A 99 15.91 -10.23 -17.01
CA ILE A 99 15.15 -10.82 -15.90
C ILE A 99 15.91 -11.99 -15.27
N ARG A 100 16.47 -12.89 -16.09
CA ARG A 100 17.28 -14.01 -15.58
C ARG A 100 18.46 -13.51 -14.76
N ASP A 101 19.23 -12.57 -15.28
CA ASP A 101 20.42 -12.05 -14.59
C ASP A 101 20.03 -11.41 -13.23
N MET A 102 18.90 -10.70 -13.16
CA MET A 102 18.37 -10.15 -11.90
C MET A 102 17.91 -11.24 -10.93
N LEU A 103 17.28 -12.31 -11.43
CA LEU A 103 16.83 -13.42 -10.59
C LEU A 103 18.00 -14.26 -10.05
N GLU A 104 19.10 -14.35 -10.79
CA GLU A 104 20.31 -15.07 -10.41
C GLU A 104 21.23 -14.26 -9.48
N ASP A 105 21.18 -12.92 -9.51
CA ASP A 105 22.01 -12.08 -8.64
C ASP A 105 21.49 -12.05 -7.20
N GLU A 106 22.24 -12.61 -6.25
CA GLU A 106 21.92 -12.60 -4.82
C GLU A 106 21.82 -11.18 -4.23
N ASN A 107 22.50 -10.20 -4.84
CA ASN A 107 22.44 -8.79 -4.43
C ASN A 107 21.18 -8.07 -4.93
N PHE A 108 20.37 -8.71 -5.78
CA PHE A 108 19.02 -8.23 -6.11
C PHE A 108 18.01 -8.93 -5.20
N PRO A 109 17.47 -8.27 -4.16
CA PRO A 109 16.50 -8.90 -3.28
C PRO A 109 15.19 -9.19 -4.02
N LYS A 110 14.62 -10.37 -3.78
CA LYS A 110 13.34 -10.79 -4.35
C LYS A 110 12.27 -10.71 -3.26
N VAL A 111 11.08 -10.29 -3.64
CA VAL A 111 9.96 -10.29 -2.69
C VAL A 111 9.43 -11.72 -2.49
N PRO A 112 9.02 -12.08 -1.26
CA PRO A 112 8.63 -13.43 -0.92
C PRO A 112 7.26 -13.80 -1.49
N SER A 113 7.10 -15.10 -1.75
CA SER A 113 5.79 -15.73 -1.85
C SER A 113 5.58 -16.72 -0.71
N SER A 114 4.31 -16.97 -0.41
CA SER A 114 3.92 -17.91 0.62
C SER A 114 3.42 -19.22 -0.01
N PRO A 115 3.82 -20.39 0.53
CA PRO A 115 3.17 -21.66 0.23
C PRO A 115 1.79 -21.80 0.90
N ASN A 116 1.49 -20.99 1.93
CA ASN A 116 0.22 -21.00 2.65
C ASN A 116 -0.24 -19.58 3.02
N PRO A 117 -0.57 -18.74 2.03
CA PRO A 117 -0.84 -17.31 2.25
C PRO A 117 -2.05 -17.07 3.15
N LYS A 118 -3.07 -17.93 3.08
CA LYS A 118 -4.27 -17.82 3.92
C LYS A 118 -3.93 -17.96 5.41
N GLU A 119 -3.09 -18.93 5.75
CA GLU A 119 -2.66 -19.14 7.12
C GLU A 119 -1.75 -18.01 7.62
N GLU A 120 -0.85 -17.50 6.77
CA GLU A 120 0.01 -16.37 7.13
C GLU A 120 -0.76 -15.06 7.29
N ASN A 121 -1.76 -14.80 6.45
CA ASN A 121 -2.68 -13.66 6.63
C ASN A 121 -3.45 -13.79 7.95
N ARG A 122 -3.94 -14.99 8.27
CA ARG A 122 -4.61 -15.25 9.56
C ARG A 122 -3.67 -15.02 10.75
N LYS A 123 -2.40 -15.41 10.65
CA LYS A 123 -1.37 -15.14 11.70
C LYS A 123 -1.06 -13.64 11.83
N ALA A 124 -1.00 -12.92 10.71
CA ALA A 124 -0.79 -11.48 10.71
C ALA A 124 -1.92 -10.77 11.48
N LEU A 125 -3.18 -11.10 11.16
CA LEU A 125 -4.35 -10.57 11.86
C LEU A 125 -4.45 -11.05 13.31
N GLY A 126 -4.11 -12.31 13.59
CA GLY A 126 -4.06 -12.84 14.96
C GLY A 126 -3.07 -12.09 15.86
N THR A 127 -2.06 -11.42 15.29
CA THR A 127 -1.16 -10.54 16.05
C THR A 127 -1.93 -9.33 16.61
N LEU A 128 -2.97 -8.85 15.92
CA LEU A 128 -3.85 -7.77 16.39
C LEU A 128 -4.81 -8.21 17.51
N ALA A 129 -5.06 -9.50 17.68
CA ALA A 129 -5.90 -10.02 18.76
C ALA A 129 -5.16 -10.10 20.10
N HIS A 130 -3.83 -10.19 20.09
CA HIS A 130 -2.98 -10.24 21.29
C HIS A 130 -2.54 -8.86 21.78
N LEU A 131 -3.17 -7.82 21.27
CA LEU A 131 -2.67 -6.46 21.26
C LEU A 131 -3.44 -5.58 22.27
N ALA A 132 -3.66 -6.13 23.47
CA ALA A 132 -4.08 -5.36 24.65
C ALA A 132 -3.06 -4.25 25.00
N ASP A 133 -1.87 -4.30 24.42
CA ASP A 133 -0.79 -3.33 24.55
C ASP A 133 -0.69 -2.34 23.36
N LEU A 134 -1.66 -2.32 22.43
CA LEU A 134 -1.64 -1.35 21.33
C LEU A 134 -1.60 0.09 21.87
N GLU A 135 -0.71 0.88 21.31
CA GLU A 135 -0.63 2.31 21.62
C GLU A 135 -1.55 3.15 20.71
N VAL A 136 -2.30 2.48 19.83
CA VAL A 136 -3.25 3.08 18.88
C VAL A 136 -4.61 2.35 18.94
N PRO A 137 -5.72 2.97 18.51
CA PRO A 137 -7.02 2.31 18.53
C PRO A 137 -7.13 1.25 17.45
N ILE A 138 -7.37 0.01 17.87
CA ILE A 138 -7.46 -1.17 17.00
C ILE A 138 -8.46 -0.98 15.85
N GLN A 139 -9.57 -0.28 16.09
CA GLN A 139 -10.58 -0.03 15.04
C GLN A 139 -10.07 0.80 13.88
N PHE A 140 -9.26 1.83 14.15
CA PHE A 140 -8.69 2.63 13.08
C PHE A 140 -7.55 1.90 12.39
N LEU A 141 -6.71 1.18 13.14
CA LEU A 141 -5.64 0.37 12.56
C LEU A 141 -6.20 -0.70 11.62
N LEU A 142 -7.22 -1.47 12.03
CA LEU A 142 -7.88 -2.45 11.18
C LEU A 142 -8.51 -1.83 9.94
N ALA A 143 -9.18 -0.68 10.08
CA ALA A 143 -9.76 0.01 8.95
C ALA A 143 -8.70 0.49 7.95
N ILE A 144 -7.55 0.97 8.44
CA ILE A 144 -6.37 1.30 7.62
C ILE A 144 -5.86 0.06 6.90
N LEU A 145 -5.53 -1.02 7.62
CA LEU A 145 -5.01 -2.26 7.02
C LEU A 145 -5.98 -2.85 5.99
N ARG A 146 -7.29 -2.75 6.23
CA ARG A 146 -8.32 -3.16 5.26
C ARG A 146 -8.29 -2.31 4.00
N GLN A 147 -8.08 -1.01 4.14
CA GLN A 147 -8.01 -0.10 3.00
C GLN A 147 -6.70 -0.23 2.22
N GLU A 148 -5.59 -0.45 2.91
CA GLU A 148 -4.26 -0.59 2.30
C GLU A 148 -4.09 -1.91 1.53
N SER A 149 -4.54 -3.02 2.12
CA SER A 149 -4.23 -4.35 1.59
C SER A 149 -5.41 -5.32 1.58
N GLY A 150 -6.59 -4.90 2.02
CA GLY A 150 -7.72 -5.82 2.22
C GLY A 150 -7.49 -6.78 3.38
N LEU A 151 -6.71 -6.37 4.40
CA LEU A 151 -6.31 -7.20 5.55
C LEU A 151 -5.39 -8.37 5.17
N LYS A 152 -4.60 -8.23 4.10
CA LYS A 152 -3.75 -9.31 3.57
C LYS A 152 -2.29 -8.90 3.54
N HIS A 153 -1.43 -9.74 4.08
CA HIS A 153 0.01 -9.60 3.89
C HIS A 153 0.47 -10.28 2.58
N PHE A 154 -0.07 -11.46 2.27
CA PHE A 154 0.14 -12.19 1.02
C PHE A 154 -1.14 -12.24 0.18
N CYS A 155 -0.99 -12.20 -1.15
CA CYS A 155 -2.07 -12.51 -2.07
C CYS A 155 -2.56 -13.95 -1.83
N GLU A 156 -3.86 -14.17 -1.92
CA GLU A 156 -4.46 -15.50 -1.79
C GLU A 156 -4.83 -16.02 -3.19
N PRO A 157 -4.21 -17.13 -3.63
CA PRO A 157 -4.44 -17.66 -4.97
C PRO A 157 -5.86 -18.20 -5.10
N THR A 158 -6.37 -18.17 -6.32
CA THR A 158 -7.65 -18.73 -6.75
C THR A 158 -7.42 -19.65 -7.95
N ARG A 159 -8.47 -20.34 -8.43
CA ARG A 159 -8.39 -21.22 -9.61
C ARG A 159 -7.93 -20.51 -10.89
N ARG A 160 -8.06 -19.18 -10.97
CA ARG A 160 -7.71 -18.39 -12.16
C ARG A 160 -6.55 -17.41 -11.91
N ASN A 161 -6.01 -17.36 -10.70
CA ASN A 161 -4.94 -16.46 -10.35
C ASN A 161 -4.06 -17.13 -9.29
N HIS A 162 -2.84 -17.52 -9.67
CA HIS A 162 -1.92 -18.27 -8.82
C HIS A 162 -1.01 -17.37 -7.97
N ASP A 163 -1.34 -16.08 -7.83
CA ASP A 163 -0.55 -15.12 -7.06
C ASP A 163 -0.59 -15.41 -5.56
N SER A 164 0.55 -15.81 -5.01
CA SER A 164 0.78 -16.01 -3.57
C SER A 164 1.89 -15.12 -3.01
N PHE A 165 2.31 -14.11 -3.76
CA PHE A 165 3.35 -13.15 -3.35
C PHE A 165 2.82 -12.15 -2.32
N VAL A 166 3.74 -11.53 -1.57
CA VAL A 166 3.42 -10.41 -0.68
C VAL A 166 2.61 -9.35 -1.43
N VAL A 167 1.62 -8.74 -0.78
CA VAL A 167 0.84 -7.66 -1.39
C VAL A 167 1.77 -6.48 -1.70
N VAL A 168 1.77 -6.03 -2.95
CA VAL A 168 2.59 -4.90 -3.41
C VAL A 168 1.68 -3.77 -3.92
N GLY A 169 1.92 -2.56 -3.44
CA GLY A 169 1.39 -1.32 -4.00
C GLY A 169 2.43 -0.69 -4.91
N LEU A 170 2.00 -0.12 -6.04
CA LEU A 170 2.88 0.59 -6.98
C LEU A 170 2.34 2.00 -7.17
N ASP A 171 3.10 3.01 -6.79
CA ASP A 171 2.78 4.40 -7.15
C ASP A 171 3.40 4.72 -8.51
N THR A 172 2.63 5.41 -9.35
CA THR A 172 3.00 5.84 -10.70
C THR A 172 2.77 7.33 -10.85
N ASN A 173 3.23 8.10 -9.87
CA ASN A 173 3.11 9.55 -9.85
C ASN A 173 4.21 10.24 -10.68
N ALA A 174 4.33 9.80 -11.94
CA ALA A 174 5.22 10.36 -12.95
C ALA A 174 4.43 10.81 -14.19
N SER A 175 5.10 11.50 -15.10
CA SER A 175 4.57 11.88 -16.41
C SER A 175 4.09 10.65 -17.19
N GLU A 176 4.90 9.59 -17.19
CA GLU A 176 4.63 8.33 -17.84
C GLU A 176 4.03 7.31 -16.85
N LYS A 177 2.87 6.73 -17.19
CA LYS A 177 2.09 5.89 -16.27
C LYS A 177 2.71 4.54 -15.90
N HIS A 178 3.72 4.09 -16.64
CA HIS A 178 4.43 2.85 -16.33
C HIS A 178 5.60 3.07 -15.37
N VAL A 179 6.00 4.32 -15.12
CA VAL A 179 7.12 4.62 -14.23
C VAL A 179 6.65 4.44 -12.80
N VAL A 180 7.30 3.52 -12.08
CA VAL A 180 7.01 3.24 -10.68
C VAL A 180 7.90 4.12 -9.80
N THR A 181 7.27 5.05 -9.08
CA THR A 181 7.96 6.05 -8.25
C THR A 181 8.19 5.57 -6.81
N SER A 182 7.39 4.62 -6.33
CA SER A 182 7.57 3.97 -5.03
C SER A 182 6.77 2.66 -4.96
N ARG A 183 7.12 1.81 -3.98
CA ARG A 183 6.53 0.49 -3.78
C ARG A 183 6.14 0.29 -2.32
N GLY A 184 4.88 -0.07 -2.08
CA GLY A 184 4.36 -0.42 -0.75
C GLY A 184 4.35 -1.94 -0.55
N TYR A 185 4.73 -2.43 0.62
CA TYR A 185 4.84 -3.87 0.89
C TYR A 185 3.99 -4.34 2.07
N GLY A 186 3.31 -5.47 1.87
CA GLY A 186 2.61 -6.21 2.91
C GLY A 186 1.31 -5.56 3.40
N ILE A 187 0.81 -6.04 4.53
CA ILE A 187 -0.51 -5.68 5.06
C ILE A 187 -0.67 -4.19 5.37
N GLY A 188 0.40 -3.54 5.82
CA GLY A 188 0.47 -2.11 6.12
C GLY A 188 0.90 -1.22 4.96
N GLN A 189 1.26 -1.82 3.81
CA GLN A 189 1.77 -1.11 2.63
C GLN A 189 2.93 -0.15 2.94
N PHE A 190 3.90 -0.61 3.75
CA PHE A 190 5.07 0.20 4.08
C PHE A 190 5.86 0.56 2.81
N THR A 191 6.06 1.86 2.58
CA THR A 191 6.51 2.39 1.28
C THR A 191 8.01 2.61 1.24
N ILE A 192 8.65 2.09 0.18
CA ILE A 192 10.05 2.31 -0.18
C ILE A 192 10.12 3.08 -1.50
N PHE A 193 11.03 4.05 -1.60
CA PHE A 193 11.25 4.91 -2.77
C PHE A 193 12.41 4.44 -3.65
N HIS A 194 13.48 3.87 -3.09
CA HIS A 194 14.52 3.21 -3.88
C HIS A 194 14.06 1.83 -4.39
N HIS A 195 14.69 1.33 -5.44
CA HIS A 195 14.38 -0.01 -5.98
C HIS A 195 15.61 -0.66 -6.63
N PRO A 196 15.88 -1.95 -6.35
CA PRO A 196 15.16 -2.85 -5.45
C PRO A 196 15.27 -2.48 -3.97
N PRO A 197 14.36 -2.94 -3.08
CA PRO A 197 14.54 -2.81 -1.64
C PRO A 197 15.84 -3.49 -1.19
N THR A 198 16.41 -3.08 -0.06
CA THR A 198 17.56 -3.74 0.55
C THR A 198 17.19 -5.13 1.11
N GLY A 199 18.20 -6.00 1.32
CA GLY A 199 17.99 -7.30 1.95
C GLY A 199 17.40 -7.16 3.36
N ASP A 200 17.94 -6.24 4.16
CA ASP A 200 17.46 -5.95 5.51
C ASP A 200 16.00 -5.51 5.53
N GLU A 201 15.55 -4.67 4.59
CA GLU A 201 14.14 -4.28 4.51
C GLU A 201 13.24 -5.46 4.17
N VAL A 202 13.69 -6.33 3.24
CA VAL A 202 12.94 -7.53 2.88
C VAL A 202 12.80 -8.46 4.08
N GLU A 203 13.91 -8.75 4.76
CA GLU A 203 13.94 -9.63 5.94
C GLU A 203 13.19 -9.03 7.14
N ASP A 204 13.30 -7.72 7.33
CA ASP A 204 12.71 -7.05 8.49
C ASP A 204 11.20 -6.98 8.40
N PHE A 205 10.59 -6.58 7.28
CA PHE A 205 9.14 -6.34 7.27
C PHE A 205 8.40 -6.77 6.01
N VAL A 206 9.08 -7.23 4.97
CA VAL A 206 8.42 -7.78 3.78
C VAL A 206 8.17 -9.27 3.95
N VAL A 207 9.06 -10.00 4.62
CA VAL A 207 8.89 -11.42 4.97
C VAL A 207 8.05 -11.58 6.24
N ASP A 208 8.34 -10.79 7.28
CA ASP A 208 7.66 -10.89 8.56
C ASP A 208 6.38 -10.04 8.60
N SER A 209 5.24 -10.71 8.49
CA SER A 209 3.94 -10.07 8.52
C SER A 209 3.61 -9.39 9.85
N ARG A 210 4.18 -9.84 10.97
CA ARG A 210 3.96 -9.21 12.29
C ARG A 210 4.71 -7.89 12.38
N LYS A 211 5.98 -7.86 11.97
CA LYS A 211 6.75 -6.62 11.93
C LYS A 211 6.17 -5.59 10.97
N ASN A 212 5.56 -6.05 9.87
CA ASN A 212 4.81 -5.17 8.96
C ASN A 212 3.60 -4.52 9.67
N VAL A 213 2.86 -5.28 10.49
CA VAL A 213 1.77 -4.74 11.33
C VAL A 213 2.30 -3.76 12.36
N THR A 214 3.38 -4.10 13.08
CA THR A 214 4.02 -3.20 14.06
C THR A 214 4.49 -1.90 13.42
N LYS A 215 5.00 -1.94 12.18
CA LYS A 215 5.34 -0.72 11.42
C LYS A 215 4.12 0.13 11.10
N ALA A 216 2.99 -0.46 10.72
CA ALA A 216 1.75 0.28 10.48
C ALA A 216 1.17 0.90 11.77
N GLU A 217 1.27 0.19 12.89
CA GLU A 217 0.93 0.73 14.22
C GLU A 217 1.80 1.94 14.56
N ALA A 218 3.13 1.80 14.45
CA ALA A 218 4.08 2.87 14.73
C ALA A 218 3.82 4.09 13.85
N GLU A 219 3.57 3.91 12.55
CA GLU A 219 3.24 5.00 11.63
C GLU A 219 1.97 5.74 12.07
N LEU A 220 0.91 5.02 12.46
CA LEU A 220 -0.32 5.64 12.95
C LEU A 220 -0.09 6.41 14.26
N LYS A 221 0.70 5.84 15.17
CA LYS A 221 1.10 6.49 16.43
C LYS A 221 1.87 7.79 16.15
N ASP A 222 2.82 7.76 15.23
CA ASP A 222 3.63 8.91 14.85
C ASP A 222 2.78 9.99 14.15
N LYS A 223 1.81 9.61 13.32
CA LYS A 223 0.84 10.57 12.78
C LYS A 223 0.04 11.26 13.88
N PHE A 224 -0.37 10.52 14.89
CA PHE A 224 -1.09 11.09 16.02
C PHE A 224 -0.19 12.05 16.83
N ALA A 225 1.00 11.60 17.21
CA ALA A 225 1.89 12.35 18.07
C ALA A 225 2.50 13.59 17.38
N LEU A 226 2.89 13.48 16.10
CA LEU A 226 3.69 14.48 15.42
C LEU A 226 2.90 15.31 14.40
N PHE A 227 1.85 14.74 13.78
CA PHE A 227 1.17 15.36 12.63
C PHE A 227 -0.19 15.99 12.95
N VAL A 228 -0.84 15.61 14.04
CA VAL A 228 -2.12 16.23 14.41
C VAL A 228 -1.90 17.67 14.86
N ASN A 229 -0.97 17.88 15.80
CA ASN A 229 -0.60 19.19 16.35
C ASN A 229 0.71 19.76 15.80
N GLY A 230 1.24 19.23 14.69
CA GLY A 230 2.52 19.67 14.18
C GLY A 230 2.56 21.16 13.79
N SER A 231 3.77 21.70 13.74
CA SER A 231 4.00 23.15 13.66
C SER A 231 3.91 23.74 12.24
N THR A 232 3.93 22.90 11.20
CA THR A 232 3.93 23.34 9.79
C THR A 232 2.65 22.90 9.08
N SER A 233 2.27 23.57 7.98
CA SER A 233 1.14 23.11 7.15
C SER A 233 1.33 21.69 6.60
N GLY A 234 2.58 21.31 6.33
CA GLY A 234 2.94 19.96 5.92
C GLY A 234 2.75 18.90 7.01
N THR A 235 2.79 19.30 8.28
CA THR A 235 2.75 18.41 9.45
C THR A 235 1.61 18.72 10.41
N ARG A 236 0.60 19.49 10.00
CA ARG A 236 -0.54 19.85 10.86
C ARG A 236 -1.84 19.29 10.33
N ALA A 237 -2.76 18.98 11.24
CA ALA A 237 -4.15 18.74 10.92
C ALA A 237 -4.96 20.04 11.04
N ASP A 238 -4.98 20.89 10.00
CA ASP A 238 -5.72 22.18 10.05
C ASP A 238 -7.20 22.01 10.39
N ASP A 239 -7.75 20.88 9.97
CA ASP A 239 -9.11 20.43 10.20
C ASP A 239 -9.34 20.13 11.70
N ARG A 240 -8.32 19.63 12.42
CA ARG A 240 -8.36 19.49 13.90
C ARG A 240 -8.38 20.84 14.61
N PHE A 241 -7.64 21.81 14.10
CA PHE A 241 -7.60 23.15 14.68
C PHE A 241 -8.94 23.87 14.50
N ALA A 242 -9.55 23.75 13.33
CA ALA A 242 -10.85 24.34 13.05
C ALA A 242 -11.98 23.77 13.92
N GLU A 243 -11.91 22.49 14.28
CA GLU A 243 -13.01 21.79 14.96
C GLU A 243 -12.85 21.65 16.46
N ALA A 244 -11.61 21.52 16.95
CA ALA A 244 -11.33 21.29 18.37
C ALA A 244 -10.17 22.15 18.93
N GLY A 245 -9.65 23.11 18.15
CA GLY A 245 -8.66 24.10 18.60
C GLY A 245 -7.21 23.60 18.65
N GLY A 246 -6.30 24.39 19.24
CA GLY A 246 -4.87 24.03 19.35
C GLY A 246 -4.48 23.34 20.65
N GLY A 247 -5.45 22.80 21.40
CA GLY A 247 -5.21 22.22 22.73
C GLY A 247 -4.48 20.86 22.69
N PRO A 248 -4.23 20.26 23.88
CA PRO A 248 -3.62 18.94 24.00
C PRO A 248 -4.35 17.86 23.20
N LEU A 249 -3.61 16.84 22.77
CA LEU A 249 -4.16 15.70 22.03
C LEU A 249 -5.14 14.91 22.89
N ARG A 250 -6.32 14.64 22.34
CA ARG A 250 -7.37 13.82 22.96
C ARG A 250 -7.15 12.36 22.57
N VAL A 251 -6.63 11.55 23.48
CA VAL A 251 -6.28 10.14 23.18
C VAL A 251 -7.50 9.23 23.22
N CYS A 252 -8.26 9.26 24.31
CA CYS A 252 -9.48 8.47 24.49
C CYS A 252 -10.39 9.16 25.53
N LYS A 253 -11.70 8.92 25.43
CA LYS A 253 -12.66 9.35 26.47
C LYS A 253 -12.58 8.49 27.74
N HIS A 254 -12.12 7.25 27.59
CA HIS A 254 -11.95 6.30 28.69
C HIS A 254 -10.56 6.48 29.31
N SER A 255 -10.41 6.15 30.59
CA SER A 255 -9.09 6.18 31.24
C SER A 255 -8.26 4.97 30.82
N PRO A 256 -6.91 5.03 30.87
CA PRO A 256 -6.05 3.90 30.54
C PRO A 256 -6.31 2.61 31.35
N SER A 257 -6.90 2.74 32.53
CA SER A 257 -7.31 1.61 33.39
C SER A 257 -8.64 0.97 32.98
N ASP A 258 -9.42 1.61 32.10
CA ASP A 258 -10.71 1.10 31.63
C ASP A 258 -10.47 0.13 30.46
N PRO A 259 -11.03 -1.09 30.48
CA PRO A 259 -10.89 -2.06 29.37
C PRO A 259 -11.35 -1.54 28.00
N ARG A 260 -12.14 -0.46 27.97
CA ARG A 260 -12.63 0.19 26.76
C ARG A 260 -11.64 1.19 26.15
N PHE A 261 -10.56 1.54 26.87
CA PHE A 261 -9.51 2.43 26.39
C PHE A 261 -8.98 1.94 25.04
N LEU A 262 -9.06 2.78 24.00
CA LEU A 262 -8.67 2.47 22.62
C LEU A 262 -9.43 1.30 21.93
N HIS A 263 -10.34 0.61 22.62
CA HIS A 263 -11.11 -0.52 22.08
C HIS A 263 -12.58 -0.16 21.75
N ASP A 264 -13.16 0.84 22.40
CA ASP A 264 -14.58 1.25 22.22
C ASP A 264 -14.83 2.24 21.07
N CYS A 265 -13.90 2.32 20.11
CA CYS A 265 -13.94 3.32 19.05
C CYS A 265 -15.15 3.18 18.13
N ARG A 266 -15.64 1.96 17.89
CA ARG A 266 -16.84 1.75 17.07
C ARG A 266 -18.06 2.44 17.68
N ASN A 267 -18.28 2.31 18.97
CA ASN A 267 -19.40 2.97 19.65
C ASN A 267 -19.24 4.49 19.64
N CYS A 268 -18.01 5.00 19.79
CA CYS A 268 -17.73 6.42 19.62
C CYS A 268 -18.07 6.93 18.21
N LEU A 269 -17.76 6.15 17.17
CA LEU A 269 -18.09 6.49 15.77
C LEU A 269 -19.60 6.50 15.52
N LEU A 270 -20.33 5.53 16.09
CA LEU A 270 -21.80 5.48 15.99
C LEU A 270 -22.48 6.64 16.73
N GLN A 271 -21.95 7.04 17.89
CA GLN A 271 -22.48 8.12 18.71
C GLN A 271 -22.13 9.52 18.18
N ALA A 272 -21.12 9.63 17.30
CA ALA A 272 -20.69 10.91 16.73
C ALA A 272 -21.76 11.57 15.84
N GLY A 273 -22.77 10.81 15.40
CA GLY A 273 -23.64 11.22 14.30
C GLY A 273 -22.92 11.12 12.96
N SER A 274 -23.63 11.39 11.87
CA SER A 274 -23.11 11.22 10.52
C SER A 274 -23.44 12.41 9.61
N GLN A 275 -22.74 12.47 8.48
CA GLN A 275 -23.02 13.39 7.38
C GLN A 275 -22.87 12.69 6.04
N THR A 276 -23.59 13.20 5.04
CA THR A 276 -23.31 12.89 3.64
C THR A 276 -22.23 13.86 3.13
N ILE A 277 -21.14 13.30 2.60
CA ILE A 277 -20.13 14.06 1.88
C ILE A 277 -20.51 14.04 0.40
N ARG A 278 -20.62 15.22 -0.22
CA ARG A 278 -20.90 15.40 -1.66
C ARG A 278 -19.80 16.22 -2.30
N ALA A 279 -19.27 15.72 -3.40
CA ALA A 279 -18.30 16.42 -4.25
C ALA A 279 -18.82 17.81 -4.65
N GLY A 280 -17.93 18.80 -4.62
CA GLY A 280 -18.23 20.20 -4.92
C GLY A 280 -19.03 20.94 -3.86
N GLN A 281 -19.67 20.25 -2.90
CA GLN A 281 -20.61 20.85 -1.96
C GLN A 281 -20.10 20.80 -0.53
N THR A 282 -19.63 19.65 -0.07
CA THR A 282 -19.19 19.47 1.31
C THR A 282 -17.79 20.06 1.48
N PRO A 283 -17.57 21.06 2.36
CA PRO A 283 -16.23 21.55 2.68
C PRO A 283 -15.45 20.49 3.47
N PHE A 284 -14.12 20.52 3.42
CA PHE A 284 -13.30 19.60 4.22
C PHE A 284 -13.60 19.66 5.72
N TYR A 285 -13.82 20.87 6.21
CA TYR A 285 -14.30 21.21 7.54
C TYR A 285 -14.99 22.58 7.45
N ARG A 286 -15.76 22.95 8.46
CA ARG A 286 -16.47 24.25 8.47
C ARG A 286 -15.47 25.40 8.33
N GLY A 287 -15.67 26.27 7.33
CA GLY A 287 -14.77 27.40 7.05
C GLY A 287 -13.60 27.07 6.13
N SER A 288 -13.45 25.83 5.67
CA SER A 288 -12.49 25.49 4.61
C SER A 288 -12.87 26.17 3.29
N ALA A 289 -11.88 26.76 2.61
CA ALA A 289 -12.03 27.27 1.24
C ALA A 289 -12.13 26.14 0.18
N HIS A 290 -11.83 24.90 0.59
CA HIS A 290 -11.82 23.72 -0.27
C HIS A 290 -12.94 22.75 0.10
N THR A 291 -13.50 22.13 -0.94
CA THR A 291 -14.51 21.08 -0.87
C THR A 291 -13.95 19.75 -1.34
N TYR A 292 -14.64 18.67 -0.99
CA TYR A 292 -14.37 17.35 -1.58
C TYR A 292 -14.50 17.43 -3.10
N GLN A 293 -13.56 16.82 -3.81
CA GLN A 293 -13.54 16.78 -5.27
C GLN A 293 -13.03 15.41 -5.71
N PRO A 294 -13.65 14.77 -6.72
CA PRO A 294 -13.17 13.51 -7.24
C PRO A 294 -11.72 13.65 -7.73
N THR A 295 -10.94 12.61 -7.52
CA THR A 295 -9.56 12.54 -8.01
C THR A 295 -9.33 11.25 -8.79
N ARG A 296 -8.18 11.17 -9.48
CA ARG A 296 -7.76 9.93 -10.15
C ARG A 296 -7.71 8.71 -9.22
N TYR A 297 -7.49 8.94 -7.92
CA TYR A 297 -7.38 7.87 -6.91
C TYR A 297 -8.70 7.64 -6.15
N HIS A 298 -9.53 8.68 -6.06
CA HIS A 298 -10.81 8.65 -5.37
C HIS A 298 -11.91 9.22 -6.28
N PRO A 299 -12.46 8.41 -7.19
CA PRO A 299 -13.47 8.89 -8.16
C PRO A 299 -14.87 9.04 -7.54
N ALA A 300 -15.06 8.65 -6.28
CA ALA A 300 -16.37 8.70 -5.64
C ALA A 300 -16.85 10.15 -5.44
N GLU A 301 -18.07 10.42 -5.88
CA GLU A 301 -18.70 11.74 -5.76
C GLU A 301 -19.49 11.90 -4.46
N VAL A 302 -19.86 10.79 -3.81
CA VAL A 302 -20.67 10.78 -2.59
C VAL A 302 -20.14 9.74 -1.61
N TYR A 303 -20.09 10.11 -0.33
CA TYR A 303 -19.97 9.18 0.79
C TYR A 303 -21.14 9.40 1.73
N GLU A 304 -21.93 8.37 1.97
CA GLU A 304 -23.08 8.41 2.87
C GLU A 304 -22.66 7.99 4.28
N ASP A 305 -23.36 8.53 5.28
CA ASP A 305 -23.22 8.18 6.68
C ASP A 305 -21.81 8.30 7.28
N VAL A 306 -20.97 9.18 6.75
CA VAL A 306 -19.62 9.37 7.27
C VAL A 306 -19.68 9.93 8.69
N PRO A 307 -19.05 9.29 9.70
CA PRO A 307 -19.02 9.80 11.07
C PRO A 307 -18.53 11.25 11.16
N LEU A 308 -19.23 12.07 11.95
CA LEU A 308 -18.84 13.47 12.19
C LEU A 308 -17.61 13.54 13.10
N ARG A 309 -16.44 13.68 12.49
CA ARG A 309 -15.15 13.68 13.19
C ARG A 309 -15.04 14.64 14.39
N GLN A 310 -15.58 15.86 14.29
CA GLN A 310 -15.62 16.81 15.40
C GLN A 310 -16.33 16.29 16.67
N ASN A 311 -17.27 15.35 16.52
CA ASN A 311 -18.04 14.77 17.61
C ASN A 311 -17.39 13.49 18.18
N ILE A 312 -16.32 13.00 17.55
CA ILE A 312 -15.57 11.86 18.06
C ILE A 312 -14.67 12.36 19.21
N PRO A 313 -14.71 11.73 20.41
CA PRO A 313 -14.03 12.24 21.60
C PRO A 313 -12.54 11.88 21.65
N CYS A 314 -11.88 11.80 20.50
CA CYS A 314 -10.44 11.58 20.36
C CYS A 314 -9.93 12.18 19.05
N ASP A 315 -8.61 12.27 18.92
CA ASP A 315 -7.96 12.94 17.79
C ASP A 315 -7.43 11.97 16.70
N TRP A 316 -7.64 10.66 16.89
CA TRP A 316 -7.26 9.63 15.93
C TRP A 316 -7.87 9.80 14.53
N PRO A 317 -9.12 10.28 14.34
CA PRO A 317 -9.63 10.61 13.02
C PRO A 317 -8.73 11.58 12.24
N TYR A 318 -8.12 12.55 12.92
CA TYR A 318 -7.23 13.52 12.28
C TYR A 318 -5.87 12.90 11.97
N ALA A 319 -5.37 12.00 12.82
CA ALA A 319 -4.18 11.19 12.53
C ALA A 319 -4.39 10.28 11.31
N VAL A 320 -5.55 9.62 11.21
CA VAL A 320 -5.96 8.80 10.06
C VAL A 320 -5.90 9.60 8.77
N ARG A 321 -6.34 10.86 8.77
CA ARG A 321 -6.19 11.73 7.58
C ARG A 321 -4.73 11.90 7.20
N ARG A 322 -3.86 12.12 8.19
CA ARG A 322 -2.43 12.33 7.97
C ARG A 322 -1.66 11.05 7.62
N TYR A 323 -2.26 9.87 7.82
CA TYR A 323 -1.67 8.57 7.48
C TYR A 323 -1.36 8.46 5.98
N ASN A 324 -2.27 8.93 5.12
CA ASN A 324 -2.07 8.89 3.67
C ASN A 324 -1.96 10.30 3.05
N GLY A 325 -0.89 11.00 3.45
CA GLY A 325 -0.45 12.23 2.80
C GLY A 325 -1.22 13.50 3.19
N SER A 326 -1.58 14.30 2.18
CA SER A 326 -2.19 15.63 2.36
C SER A 326 -3.19 15.96 1.23
N GLY A 327 -3.81 17.14 1.31
CA GLY A 327 -4.76 17.62 0.30
C GLY A 327 -6.04 16.79 0.21
N VAL A 328 -6.75 16.90 -0.91
CA VAL A 328 -8.08 16.28 -1.09
C VAL A 328 -8.05 14.75 -0.93
N ASN A 329 -7.00 14.07 -1.41
CA ASN A 329 -6.89 12.61 -1.30
C ASN A 329 -6.88 12.15 0.17
N SER A 330 -6.21 12.91 1.06
CA SER A 330 -6.16 12.58 2.49
C SER A 330 -7.56 12.62 3.15
N TYR A 331 -8.44 13.51 2.69
CA TYR A 331 -9.83 13.59 3.19
C TYR A 331 -10.70 12.45 2.64
N HIS A 332 -10.56 12.11 1.37
CA HIS A 332 -11.23 10.91 0.83
C HIS A 332 -10.75 9.64 1.54
N TYR A 333 -9.46 9.56 1.85
CA TYR A 333 -8.88 8.46 2.63
C TYR A 333 -9.51 8.39 4.02
N GLN A 334 -9.54 9.51 4.76
CA GLN A 334 -10.17 9.60 6.08
C GLN A 334 -11.63 9.16 6.05
N ALA A 335 -12.43 9.65 5.11
CA ALA A 335 -13.85 9.29 5.01
C ALA A 335 -14.05 7.77 4.86
N LYS A 336 -13.26 7.12 3.99
CA LYS A 336 -13.30 5.67 3.79
C LYS A 336 -12.88 4.89 5.05
N VAL A 337 -11.82 5.33 5.73
CA VAL A 337 -11.36 4.69 6.97
C VAL A 337 -12.40 4.85 8.08
N LEU A 338 -13.03 6.02 8.23
CA LEU A 338 -14.07 6.24 9.23
C LEU A 338 -15.31 5.35 8.99
N LEU A 339 -15.72 5.18 7.73
CA LEU A 339 -16.77 4.24 7.37
C LEU A 339 -16.37 2.80 7.70
N ALA A 340 -15.18 2.38 7.27
CA ALA A 340 -14.68 1.03 7.54
C ALA A 340 -14.56 0.75 9.06
N ALA A 341 -14.04 1.70 9.85
CA ALA A 341 -13.88 1.57 11.29
C ALA A 341 -15.22 1.48 12.04
N ARG A 342 -16.26 2.15 11.53
CA ARG A 342 -17.64 2.06 12.03
C ARG A 342 -18.25 0.69 11.74
N ASP A 343 -17.95 0.14 10.56
CA ASP A 343 -18.59 -1.07 10.04
C ASP A 343 -17.88 -2.37 10.47
N ILE A 344 -16.58 -2.32 10.77
CA ILE A 344 -15.82 -3.47 11.28
C ILE A 344 -16.33 -3.87 12.67
N GLN A 345 -16.74 -5.13 12.80
CA GLN A 345 -16.96 -5.80 14.08
C GLN A 345 -15.70 -6.58 14.44
N LEU A 346 -15.12 -6.30 15.61
CA LEU A 346 -13.86 -6.92 16.04
C LEU A 346 -13.95 -8.43 16.13
N GLU A 347 -15.13 -8.96 16.47
CA GLU A 347 -15.36 -10.39 16.65
C GLU A 347 -15.38 -11.16 15.32
N THR A 348 -15.39 -10.44 14.19
CA THR A 348 -15.51 -11.01 12.83
C THR A 348 -14.22 -10.96 12.02
N VAL A 349 -13.17 -10.36 12.59
CA VAL A 349 -11.82 -10.23 12.01
C VAL A 349 -10.91 -11.27 12.67
#